data_AF-A0A2E3DTV7-F1
#
_entry.id   AF-A0A2E3DTV7-F1
#
_cell.length_a   1.000
_cell.length_b   1.000
_cell.length_c   1.000
_cell.angle_alpha   90.00
_cell.angle_beta   90.00
_cell.angle_gamma   90.00
#
_symmetry.space_group_name_H-M   'P 1'
#
loop_
_entity.id
_entity.type
_entity.pdbx_description
1 polymer ?
#
loop_
_entity_poly.entity_id
_entity_poly.type
_entity_poly.pdbx_seq_one_letter_code
_entity_poly.pdbx_strand_id
1 'polypeptide(L)'
;MKNLLTTEQLRLKYDPESILKDIDANYEKYLEKLKGWIFQEDNPINNYNTVQQISFLETNDQKDTNLINELLTKLKDTVYFMGLSKKERLVVTQKMRRFYSGLITNYLKRINVIMSDPELLSPKQFNDPIPKHRGIEIVFEILKIISEDLELESKYRKNMPRAGHLTCFQISMGGFLKKLEIIGMSQKNRITLVQQLFNTFKVDWKEGDRENIKLSLLKPSTEYYERAKADIQNLSNYHYPESLGDNLISNMINQAIIFKKRIRRF
;
A
#
# COMPACT_ATOMS: atom_id res chain seq x y z
N MET A 1 11.40 -13.86 -28.30
CA MET A 1 11.07 -13.01 -27.14
C MET A 1 11.08 -13.87 -25.88
N LYS A 2 11.66 -13.43 -24.75
CA LYS A 2 11.51 -14.16 -23.46
C LYS A 2 10.01 -14.30 -23.16
N ASN A 3 9.54 -15.51 -22.82
CA ASN A 3 8.13 -15.73 -22.46
C ASN A 3 7.71 -14.77 -21.34
N LEU A 4 6.83 -13.83 -21.68
CA LEU A 4 6.24 -12.90 -20.72
C LEU A 4 5.13 -13.63 -19.97
N LEU A 5 5.40 -13.97 -18.71
CA LEU A 5 4.43 -14.65 -17.87
C LEU A 5 3.10 -13.87 -17.82
N THR A 6 1.99 -14.59 -17.91
CA THR A 6 0.67 -14.01 -17.60
C THR A 6 0.57 -13.68 -16.12
N THR A 7 -0.40 -12.85 -15.75
CA THR A 7 -0.68 -12.55 -14.33
C THR A 7 -0.99 -13.83 -13.55
N GLU A 8 -1.71 -14.76 -14.17
CA GLU A 8 -1.99 -16.08 -13.60
C GLU A 8 -0.71 -16.89 -13.37
N GLN A 9 0.18 -16.97 -14.37
CA GLN A 9 1.46 -17.65 -14.22
C GLN A 9 2.36 -17.00 -13.15
N LEU A 10 2.31 -15.66 -13.01
CA LEU A 10 2.98 -14.96 -11.91
C LEU A 10 2.37 -15.32 -10.55
N ARG A 11 1.04 -15.46 -10.46
CA ARG A 11 0.37 -15.92 -9.23
C ARG A 11 0.75 -17.35 -8.89
N LEU A 12 0.78 -18.26 -9.86
CA LEU A 12 1.24 -19.63 -9.64
C LEU A 12 2.70 -19.69 -9.17
N LYS A 13 3.57 -18.85 -9.75
CA LYS A 13 4.99 -18.79 -9.40
C LYS A 13 5.26 -18.25 -8.01
N TYR A 14 4.57 -17.17 -7.63
CA TYR A 14 4.85 -16.43 -6.41
C TYR A 14 3.78 -16.57 -5.35
N ASP A 15 2.72 -17.34 -5.58
CA ASP A 15 1.61 -17.60 -4.66
C ASP A 15 1.36 -16.47 -3.64
N PRO A 16 0.94 -15.29 -4.13
CA PRO A 16 0.64 -14.16 -3.26
C PRO A 16 -0.68 -14.36 -2.51
N GLU A 17 -1.59 -15.17 -3.05
CA GLU A 17 -2.92 -15.39 -2.50
C GLU A 17 -2.88 -16.13 -1.17
N SER A 18 -1.98 -17.10 -1.00
CA SER A 18 -1.77 -17.73 0.32
C SER A 18 -1.34 -16.71 1.37
N ILE A 19 -0.38 -15.85 1.06
CA ILE A 19 0.09 -14.80 1.97
C ILE A 19 -1.06 -13.85 2.35
N LEU A 20 -1.89 -13.44 1.37
CA LEU A 20 -3.02 -12.57 1.65
C LEU A 20 -4.08 -13.24 2.53
N LYS A 21 -4.39 -14.51 2.27
CA LYS A 21 -5.30 -15.31 3.10
C LYS A 21 -4.75 -15.50 4.52
N ASP A 22 -3.46 -15.77 4.65
CA ASP A 22 -2.82 -15.93 5.95
C ASP A 22 -2.83 -14.62 6.75
N ILE A 23 -2.73 -13.45 6.10
CA ILE A 23 -2.89 -12.17 6.77
C ILE A 23 -4.29 -12.02 7.34
N ASP A 24 -5.32 -12.35 6.54
CA ASP A 24 -6.71 -12.25 6.96
C ASP A 24 -7.01 -13.20 8.13
N ALA A 25 -6.63 -14.48 7.98
CA ALA A 25 -6.82 -15.50 9.01
C ALA A 25 -6.04 -15.19 10.31
N ASN A 26 -4.81 -14.70 10.22
CA ASN A 26 -4.05 -14.31 11.41
C ASN A 26 -4.67 -13.11 12.11
N TYR A 27 -5.18 -12.14 11.35
CA TYR A 27 -5.83 -10.99 11.95
C TYR A 27 -7.08 -11.38 12.74
N GLU A 28 -7.94 -12.22 12.17
CA GLU A 28 -9.13 -12.75 12.86
C GLU A 28 -8.73 -13.53 14.12
N LYS A 29 -7.73 -14.41 14.01
CA LYS A 29 -7.21 -15.22 15.12
C LYS A 29 -6.68 -14.36 16.29
N TYR A 30 -6.03 -13.25 16.00
CA TYR A 30 -5.37 -12.40 17.01
C TYR A 30 -6.14 -11.12 17.34
N LEU A 31 -7.34 -10.93 16.80
CA LEU A 31 -8.15 -9.72 17.02
C LEU A 31 -8.49 -9.50 18.49
N GLU A 32 -8.90 -10.55 19.20
CA GLU A 32 -9.22 -10.44 20.63
C GLU A 32 -7.98 -10.14 21.49
N LYS A 33 -6.82 -10.69 21.10
CA LYS A 33 -5.54 -10.34 21.74
C LYS A 33 -5.15 -8.88 21.49
N LEU A 34 -5.38 -8.37 20.28
CA LEU A 34 -5.19 -6.96 19.93
C LEU A 34 -6.11 -6.04 20.73
N LYS A 35 -7.40 -6.39 20.86
CA LYS A 35 -8.35 -5.66 21.71
C LYS A 35 -7.89 -5.69 23.17
N GLY A 36 -7.55 -6.86 23.70
CA GLY A 36 -7.03 -6.98 25.06
C GLY A 36 -5.81 -6.09 25.32
N TRP A 37 -4.92 -5.96 24.32
CA TRP A 37 -3.76 -5.05 24.40
C TRP A 37 -4.14 -3.56 24.39
N ILE A 38 -5.09 -3.16 23.53
CA ILE A 38 -5.43 -1.73 23.41
C ILE A 38 -6.19 -1.22 24.64
N PHE A 39 -6.96 -2.09 25.31
CA PHE A 39 -7.72 -1.77 26.52
C PHE A 39 -6.96 -1.98 27.83
N GLN A 40 -5.64 -2.27 27.80
CA GLN A 40 -4.85 -2.33 29.03
C GLN A 40 -4.83 -0.94 29.71
N GLU A 41 -4.99 -0.90 31.03
CA GLU A 41 -5.08 0.36 31.79
C GLU A 41 -3.83 1.25 31.61
N ASP A 42 -2.65 0.63 31.49
CA ASP A 42 -1.36 1.29 31.29
C ASP A 42 -1.06 1.63 29.83
N ASN A 43 -2.00 1.39 28.91
CA ASN A 43 -1.79 1.69 27.50
C ASN A 43 -1.76 3.22 27.29
N PRO A 44 -0.68 3.77 26.70
CA PRO A 44 -0.56 5.20 26.46
C PRO A 44 -1.74 5.80 25.69
N ILE A 45 -2.44 5.00 24.89
CA ILE A 45 -3.56 5.43 24.07
C ILE A 45 -4.73 5.96 24.89
N ASN A 46 -4.94 5.46 26.11
CA ASN A 46 -6.01 5.89 27.00
C ASN A 46 -5.87 7.36 27.42
N ASN A 47 -4.69 7.95 27.24
CA ASN A 47 -4.43 9.37 27.53
C ASN A 47 -4.73 10.29 26.35
N TYR A 48 -5.17 9.74 25.21
CA TYR A 48 -5.39 10.49 23.98
C TYR A 48 -6.78 10.22 23.43
N ASN A 49 -7.63 11.24 23.53
CA ASN A 49 -8.89 11.27 22.82
C ASN A 49 -8.70 12.06 21.52
N THR A 50 -9.50 11.75 20.49
CA THR A 50 -9.52 12.54 19.25
C THR A 50 -9.68 14.03 19.58
N VAL A 51 -8.80 14.86 19.03
CA VAL A 51 -8.91 16.33 19.07
C VAL A 51 -10.35 16.71 18.72
N GLN A 52 -10.96 17.45 19.66
CA GLN A 52 -12.36 17.84 19.70
C GLN A 52 -12.82 18.48 18.39
N GLN A 53 -13.52 17.74 17.54
CA GLN A 53 -14.58 18.34 16.72
C GLN A 53 -15.89 18.05 17.44
N ILE A 54 -16.55 19.13 17.88
CA ILE A 54 -17.81 19.09 18.63
C ILE A 54 -18.91 18.59 17.69
N SER A 55 -18.99 17.27 17.50
CA SER A 55 -20.23 16.64 17.02
C SER A 55 -21.12 16.46 18.24
N PHE A 56 -22.13 17.33 18.37
CA PHE A 56 -23.09 17.41 19.47
C PHE A 56 -23.98 16.16 19.63
N LEU A 57 -23.92 15.20 18.70
CA LEU A 57 -24.86 14.08 18.62
C LEU A 57 -24.24 12.71 18.95
N GLU A 58 -22.91 12.61 19.00
CA GLU A 58 -22.22 11.35 19.24
C GLU A 58 -21.68 11.29 20.66
N THR A 59 -22.17 10.32 21.44
CA THR A 59 -21.69 10.01 22.80
C THR A 59 -20.20 9.65 22.77
N ASN A 60 -19.45 10.05 23.81
CA ASN A 60 -18.00 9.83 23.87
C ASN A 60 -17.62 8.35 23.72
N ASP A 61 -18.41 7.43 24.30
CA ASP A 61 -18.17 5.98 24.25
C ASP A 61 -18.19 5.40 22.82
N GLN A 62 -19.05 5.94 21.94
CA GLN A 62 -19.14 5.50 20.54
C GLN A 62 -17.97 6.01 19.69
N LYS A 63 -17.47 7.23 19.96
CA LYS A 63 -16.32 7.82 19.25
C LYS A 63 -15.01 7.11 19.58
N ASP A 64 -14.80 6.76 20.85
CA ASP A 64 -13.59 6.06 21.30
C ASP A 64 -13.54 4.63 20.72
N THR A 65 -14.69 3.96 20.64
CA THR A 65 -14.81 2.65 20.00
C THR A 65 -14.48 2.69 18.49
N ASN A 66 -14.93 3.73 17.79
CA ASN A 66 -14.63 3.91 16.36
C ASN A 66 -13.14 4.17 16.10
N LEU A 67 -12.49 5.00 16.92
CA LEU A 67 -11.05 5.25 16.82
C LEU A 67 -10.26 3.94 17.03
N ILE A 68 -10.60 3.19 18.07
CA ILE A 68 -9.97 1.92 18.40
C ILE A 68 -10.11 0.94 17.23
N ASN A 69 -11.31 0.76 16.69
CA ASN A 69 -11.54 -0.12 15.53
C ASN A 69 -10.73 0.32 14.30
N GLU A 70 -10.62 1.62 14.04
CA GLU A 70 -9.80 2.14 12.93
C GLU A 70 -8.31 1.80 13.14
N LEU A 71 -7.79 1.99 14.36
CA LEU A 71 -6.41 1.68 14.70
C LEU A 71 -6.10 0.19 14.60
N LEU A 72 -7.00 -0.66 15.12
CA LEU A 72 -6.88 -2.11 15.04
C LEU A 72 -6.86 -2.59 13.57
N THR A 73 -7.71 -2.01 12.72
CA THR A 73 -7.75 -2.35 11.29
C THR A 73 -6.43 -2.01 10.59
N LYS A 74 -5.78 -0.89 10.97
CA LYS A 74 -4.46 -0.51 10.43
C LYS A 74 -3.32 -1.43 10.90
N LEU A 75 -3.52 -2.21 11.96
CA LEU A 75 -2.53 -3.18 12.44
C LEU A 75 -2.65 -4.56 11.79
N LYS A 76 -3.62 -4.79 10.90
CA LYS A 76 -3.90 -6.08 10.25
C LYS A 76 -2.65 -6.79 9.71
N ASP A 77 -1.94 -6.15 8.80
CA ASP A 77 -0.73 -6.71 8.20
C ASP A 77 0.40 -6.85 9.22
N THR A 78 0.49 -5.90 10.14
CA THR A 78 1.51 -5.87 11.20
C THR A 78 1.39 -7.11 12.08
N VAL A 79 0.18 -7.49 12.49
CA VAL A 79 -0.06 -8.68 13.32
C VAL A 79 0.37 -9.96 12.63
N TYR A 80 0.10 -10.09 11.33
CA TYR A 80 0.62 -11.22 10.55
C TYR A 80 2.15 -11.32 10.65
N PHE A 81 2.86 -10.22 10.43
CA PHE A 81 4.33 -10.22 10.52
C PHE A 81 4.86 -10.46 11.93
N MET A 82 4.12 -10.09 12.98
CA MET A 82 4.48 -10.38 14.37
C MET A 82 4.50 -11.89 14.65
N GLY A 83 3.60 -12.65 14.03
CA GLY A 83 3.55 -14.11 14.15
C GLY A 83 4.66 -14.86 13.41
N LEU A 84 5.39 -14.18 12.52
CA LEU A 84 6.48 -14.77 11.73
C LEU A 84 7.86 -14.57 12.39
N SER A 85 8.78 -15.50 12.14
CA SER A 85 10.20 -15.33 12.46
C SER A 85 10.86 -14.28 11.57
N LYS A 86 12.03 -13.75 11.98
CA LYS A 86 12.80 -12.78 11.18
C LYS A 86 13.08 -13.25 9.75
N LYS A 87 13.40 -14.53 9.58
CA LYS A 87 13.70 -15.14 8.28
C LYS A 87 12.44 -15.18 7.41
N GLU A 88 11.31 -15.59 7.98
CA GLU A 88 10.03 -15.67 7.26
C GLU A 88 9.53 -14.30 6.84
N ARG A 89 9.60 -13.28 7.72
CA ARG A 89 9.26 -11.89 7.37
C ARG A 89 10.01 -11.43 6.12
N LEU A 90 11.32 -11.65 6.10
CA LEU A 90 12.17 -11.29 4.96
C LEU A 90 11.75 -12.03 3.68
N VAL A 91 11.52 -13.34 3.77
CA VAL A 91 11.13 -14.17 2.63
C VAL A 91 9.78 -13.71 2.06
N VAL A 92 8.79 -13.46 2.92
CA VAL A 92 7.47 -12.99 2.52
C VAL A 92 7.55 -11.63 1.83
N THR A 93 8.24 -10.66 2.44
CA THR A 93 8.43 -9.32 1.84
C THR A 93 9.13 -9.41 0.49
N GLN A 94 10.21 -10.18 0.37
CA GLN A 94 10.91 -10.35 -0.90
C GLN A 94 10.05 -11.04 -1.97
N LYS A 95 9.30 -12.08 -1.59
CA LYS A 95 8.38 -12.82 -2.46
C LYS A 95 7.31 -11.88 -3.02
N MET A 96 6.65 -11.10 -2.17
CA MET A 96 5.62 -10.14 -2.59
C MET A 96 6.18 -9.00 -3.45
N ARG A 97 7.35 -8.44 -3.09
CA ARG A 97 8.02 -7.42 -3.92
C ARG A 97 8.38 -7.95 -5.31
N ARG A 98 8.90 -9.18 -5.41
CA ARG A 98 9.23 -9.81 -6.70
C ARG A 98 7.98 -10.05 -7.55
N PHE A 99 6.89 -10.50 -6.94
CA PHE A 99 5.61 -10.65 -7.61
C PHE A 99 5.16 -9.32 -8.25
N TYR A 100 5.07 -8.25 -7.46
CA TYR A 100 4.59 -6.95 -7.96
C TYR A 100 5.55 -6.30 -8.97
N SER A 101 6.87 -6.40 -8.78
CA SER A 101 7.84 -5.93 -9.76
C SER A 101 7.72 -6.69 -11.10
N GLY A 102 7.49 -8.01 -11.03
CA GLY A 102 7.25 -8.83 -12.22
C GLY A 102 5.95 -8.44 -12.93
N LEU A 103 4.88 -8.20 -12.17
CA LEU A 103 3.58 -7.79 -12.69
C LEU A 103 3.67 -6.44 -13.43
N ILE A 104 4.27 -5.42 -12.82
CA ILE A 104 4.45 -4.09 -13.45
C ILE A 104 5.29 -4.20 -14.72
N THR A 105 6.40 -4.95 -14.65
CA THR A 105 7.28 -5.16 -15.81
C THR A 105 6.55 -5.83 -16.97
N ASN A 106 5.71 -6.82 -16.68
CA ASN A 106 4.95 -7.53 -17.71
C ASN A 106 3.85 -6.65 -18.31
N TYR A 107 3.18 -5.84 -17.50
CA TYR A 107 2.17 -4.88 -17.98
C TYR A 107 2.79 -3.84 -18.89
N LEU A 108 3.88 -3.18 -18.46
CA LEU A 108 4.60 -2.22 -19.29
C LEU A 108 5.02 -2.80 -20.64
N LYS A 109 5.60 -4.00 -20.65
CA LYS A 109 6.03 -4.63 -21.91
C LYS A 109 4.85 -4.91 -22.84
N ARG A 110 3.70 -5.33 -22.32
CA ARG A 110 2.51 -5.58 -23.13
C ARG A 110 1.95 -4.29 -23.71
N ILE A 111 1.84 -3.24 -22.88
CA ILE A 111 1.40 -1.92 -23.33
C ILE A 111 2.34 -1.39 -24.41
N ASN A 112 3.66 -1.46 -24.20
CA ASN A 112 4.64 -0.99 -25.17
C ASN A 112 4.58 -1.74 -26.51
N VAL A 113 4.26 -3.04 -26.50
CA VAL A 113 4.05 -3.79 -27.76
C VAL A 113 2.85 -3.25 -28.52
N ILE A 114 1.72 -3.01 -27.84
CA ILE A 114 0.51 -2.46 -28.48
C ILE A 114 0.78 -1.05 -28.98
N MET A 115 1.39 -0.21 -28.14
CA MET A 115 1.70 1.19 -28.46
C MET A 115 2.74 1.35 -29.58
N SER A 116 3.52 0.30 -29.88
CA SER A 116 4.53 0.33 -30.95
C SER A 116 3.94 0.28 -32.36
N ASP A 117 2.65 -0.06 -32.50
CA ASP A 117 1.95 -0.09 -33.77
C ASP A 117 0.88 1.02 -33.84
N PRO A 118 1.22 2.23 -34.32
CA PRO A 118 0.28 3.36 -34.39
C PRO A 118 -0.81 3.18 -35.45
N GLU A 119 -0.70 2.18 -36.34
CA GLU A 119 -1.70 1.89 -37.37
C GLU A 119 -2.58 0.68 -36.98
N LEU A 120 -2.54 0.28 -35.70
CA LEU A 120 -3.36 -0.80 -35.17
C LEU A 120 -4.84 -0.61 -35.54
N LEU A 121 -5.38 -1.54 -36.32
CA LEU A 121 -6.76 -1.54 -36.84
C LEU A 121 -7.12 -0.33 -37.74
N SER A 122 -6.12 0.44 -38.18
CA SER A 122 -6.25 1.53 -39.15
C SER A 122 -5.06 1.50 -40.13
N PRO A 123 -4.85 0.40 -40.87
CA PRO A 123 -3.76 0.31 -41.83
C PRO A 123 -3.97 1.39 -42.90
N LYS A 124 -2.96 2.23 -43.13
CA LYS A 124 -3.06 3.23 -44.20
C LYS A 124 -3.11 2.54 -45.55
N GLN A 125 -4.13 2.86 -46.36
CA GLN A 125 -4.20 2.49 -47.76
C GLN A 125 -4.12 3.75 -48.63
N PHE A 126 -3.06 3.88 -49.42
CA PHE A 126 -2.88 4.97 -50.40
C PHE A 126 -3.08 6.40 -49.84
N ASN A 127 -3.79 7.26 -50.60
CA ASN A 127 -4.16 8.64 -50.27
C ASN A 127 -5.40 8.72 -49.37
N ASP A 128 -5.77 7.67 -48.64
CA ASP A 128 -6.93 7.73 -47.76
C ASP A 128 -6.73 8.85 -46.72
N PRO A 129 -7.71 9.75 -46.55
CA PRO A 129 -7.67 10.69 -45.44
C PRO A 129 -7.64 9.85 -44.16
N ILE A 130 -6.59 10.00 -43.36
CA ILE A 130 -6.30 9.17 -42.18
C ILE A 130 -7.62 8.85 -41.45
N PRO A 131 -8.15 7.61 -41.55
CA PRO A 131 -9.36 7.25 -40.84
C PRO A 131 -8.95 7.10 -39.39
N LYS A 132 -8.93 8.21 -38.65
CA LYS A 132 -8.66 8.22 -37.22
C LYS A 132 -9.82 7.50 -36.55
N HIS A 133 -9.65 6.21 -36.31
CA HIS A 133 -10.60 5.44 -35.53
C HIS A 133 -10.61 6.03 -34.12
N ARG A 134 -11.53 6.95 -33.85
CA ARG A 134 -11.59 7.72 -32.60
C ARG A 134 -11.56 6.83 -31.36
N GLY A 135 -12.19 5.66 -31.42
CA GLY A 135 -12.14 4.68 -30.35
C GLY A 135 -10.73 4.12 -30.08
N ILE A 136 -9.91 3.95 -31.12
CA ILE A 136 -8.53 3.47 -30.99
C ILE A 136 -7.66 4.61 -30.47
N GLU A 137 -7.84 5.85 -30.94
CA GLU A 137 -7.15 7.01 -30.37
C GLU A 137 -7.37 7.11 -28.84
N ILE A 138 -8.62 6.96 -28.38
CA ILE A 138 -8.94 6.92 -26.95
C ILE A 138 -8.24 5.75 -26.24
N VAL A 139 -8.20 4.56 -26.84
CA VAL A 139 -7.48 3.42 -26.25
C VAL A 139 -5.98 3.73 -26.10
N PHE A 140 -5.36 4.33 -27.11
CA PHE A 140 -3.94 4.73 -27.06
C PHE A 140 -3.69 5.80 -25.99
N GLU A 141 -4.60 6.77 -25.84
CA GLU A 141 -4.54 7.78 -24.78
C GLU A 141 -4.61 7.13 -23.38
N ILE A 142 -5.55 6.21 -23.17
CA ILE A 142 -5.66 5.45 -21.91
C ILE A 142 -4.39 4.62 -21.65
N LEU A 143 -3.90 3.91 -22.66
CA LEU A 143 -2.70 3.08 -22.55
C LEU A 143 -1.47 3.94 -22.24
N LYS A 144 -1.36 5.14 -22.80
CA LYS A 144 -0.29 6.09 -22.50
C LYS A 144 -0.33 6.50 -21.02
N ILE A 145 -1.48 6.90 -20.50
CA ILE A 145 -1.64 7.27 -19.07
C ILE A 145 -1.27 6.10 -18.15
N ILE A 146 -1.76 4.88 -18.46
CA ILE A 146 -1.43 3.69 -17.68
C ILE A 146 0.07 3.38 -17.76
N SER A 147 0.70 3.54 -18.93
CA SER A 147 2.13 3.31 -19.10
C SER A 147 2.95 4.27 -18.25
N GLU A 148 2.64 5.57 -18.30
CA GLU A 148 3.31 6.59 -17.50
C GLU A 148 3.20 6.30 -15.99
N ASP A 149 2.01 5.90 -15.52
CA ASP A 149 1.81 5.53 -14.11
C ASP A 149 2.63 4.28 -13.72
N LEU A 150 2.64 3.26 -14.57
CA LEU A 150 3.42 2.04 -14.34
C LEU A 150 4.93 2.29 -14.40
N GLU A 151 5.40 3.23 -15.21
CA GLU A 151 6.81 3.65 -15.26
C GLU A 151 7.22 4.33 -13.96
N LEU A 152 6.38 5.21 -13.42
CA LEU A 152 6.58 5.82 -12.10
C LEU A 152 6.67 4.75 -11.01
N GLU A 153 5.78 3.76 -11.00
CA GLU A 153 5.84 2.65 -10.05
C GLU A 153 7.08 1.77 -10.23
N SER A 154 7.50 1.54 -11.47
CA SER A 154 8.72 0.80 -11.79
C SER A 154 9.96 1.54 -11.26
N LYS A 155 10.02 2.86 -11.45
CA LYS A 155 11.10 3.71 -10.94
C LYS A 155 11.10 3.74 -9.41
N TYR A 156 9.94 3.92 -8.79
CA TYR A 156 9.77 3.84 -7.34
C TYR A 156 10.33 2.53 -6.79
N ARG A 157 9.98 1.38 -7.40
CA ARG A 157 10.45 0.06 -6.98
C ARG A 157 11.94 -0.17 -7.15
N LYS A 158 12.53 0.33 -8.22
CA LYS A 158 13.98 0.25 -8.45
C LYS A 158 14.76 1.04 -7.40
N ASN A 159 14.18 2.14 -6.91
CA ASN A 159 14.80 3.02 -5.92
C ASN A 159 14.50 2.61 -4.47
N MET A 160 13.66 1.60 -4.24
CA MET A 160 13.39 1.12 -2.88
C MET A 160 14.64 0.45 -2.30
N PRO A 161 14.93 0.66 -1.00
CA PRO A 161 16.02 -0.04 -0.35
C PRO A 161 15.76 -1.55 -0.34
N ARG A 162 16.85 -2.32 -0.25
CA ARG A 162 16.78 -3.78 -0.12
C ARG A 162 15.89 -4.12 1.08
N ALA A 163 15.00 -5.09 0.88
CA ALA A 163 14.13 -5.56 1.96
C ALA A 163 14.99 -6.15 3.09
N GLY A 164 14.78 -5.65 4.29
CA GLY A 164 15.28 -6.22 5.53
C GLY A 164 14.14 -6.86 6.33
N HIS A 165 14.48 -7.53 7.43
CA HIS A 165 13.51 -8.20 8.30
C HIS A 165 12.54 -7.24 9.02
N LEU A 166 12.85 -5.93 9.04
CA LEU A 166 12.01 -4.87 9.60
C LEU A 166 11.13 -4.18 8.57
N THR A 167 11.46 -4.32 7.29
CA THR A 167 10.81 -3.58 6.22
C THR A 167 9.31 -3.84 6.17
N CYS A 168 8.87 -5.05 6.51
CA CYS A 168 7.46 -5.38 6.64
C CYS A 168 6.75 -4.50 7.68
N PHE A 169 7.34 -4.31 8.87
CA PHE A 169 6.78 -3.47 9.92
C PHE A 169 6.86 -1.99 9.57
N GLN A 170 7.97 -1.56 8.96
CA GLN A 170 8.14 -0.18 8.50
C GLN A 170 7.01 0.21 7.53
N ILE A 171 6.62 -0.69 6.63
CA ILE A 171 5.55 -0.41 5.67
C ILE A 171 4.16 -0.57 6.32
N SER A 172 3.93 -1.67 7.03
CA SER A 172 2.60 -1.99 7.57
C SER A 172 2.15 -1.06 8.70
N MET A 173 3.09 -0.53 9.50
CA MET A 173 2.76 0.33 10.65
C MET A 173 2.59 1.80 10.30
N GLY A 174 2.96 2.25 9.10
CA GLY A 174 2.95 3.67 8.73
C GLY A 174 1.59 4.33 8.93
N GLY A 175 0.50 3.67 8.50
CA GLY A 175 -0.85 4.20 8.66
C GLY A 175 -1.30 4.28 10.12
N PHE A 176 -0.96 3.27 10.92
CA PHE A 176 -1.23 3.26 12.36
C PHE A 176 -0.48 4.39 13.07
N LEU A 177 0.83 4.50 12.86
CA LEU A 177 1.68 5.52 13.47
C LEU A 177 1.30 6.94 13.07
N LYS A 178 0.86 7.14 11.82
CA LYS A 178 0.36 8.44 11.38
C LYS A 178 -0.96 8.80 12.04
N LYS A 179 -1.87 7.83 12.20
CA LYS A 179 -3.14 8.09 12.91
C LYS A 179 -2.88 8.51 14.36
N LEU A 180 -1.94 7.85 15.04
CA LEU A 180 -1.52 8.24 16.39
C LEU A 180 -0.94 9.66 16.45
N GLU A 181 -0.17 10.05 15.43
CA GLU A 181 0.33 11.43 15.31
C GLU A 181 -0.80 12.45 15.16
N ILE A 182 -1.81 12.14 14.33
CA ILE A 182 -2.96 13.02 14.07
C ILE A 182 -3.80 13.25 15.33
N ILE A 183 -3.92 12.25 16.21
CA ILE A 183 -4.61 12.41 17.51
C ILE A 183 -3.73 13.10 18.58
N GLY A 184 -2.55 13.60 18.21
CA GLY A 184 -1.67 14.34 19.12
C GLY A 184 -0.75 13.47 19.98
N MET A 185 -0.61 12.17 19.68
CA MET A 185 0.23 11.29 20.48
C MET A 185 1.72 11.66 20.38
N SER A 186 2.34 11.89 21.54
CA SER A 186 3.76 12.24 21.61
C SER A 186 4.64 11.11 21.06
N GLN A 187 5.83 11.45 20.55
CA GLN A 187 6.79 10.44 20.06
C GLN A 187 7.15 9.42 21.15
N LYS A 188 7.34 9.87 22.39
CA LYS A 188 7.63 9.00 23.54
C LYS A 188 6.53 7.95 23.73
N ASN A 189 5.27 8.38 23.70
CA ASN A 189 4.13 7.49 23.91
C ASN A 189 3.92 6.53 22.73
N ARG A 190 4.18 6.99 21.49
CA ARG A 190 4.20 6.09 20.32
C ARG A 190 5.27 5.01 20.44
N ILE A 191 6.47 5.35 20.92
CA ILE A 191 7.54 4.35 21.15
C ILE A 191 7.11 3.34 22.22
N THR A 192 6.60 3.80 23.37
CA THR A 192 6.11 2.93 24.44
C THR A 192 5.00 2.00 23.95
N LEU A 193 4.06 2.52 23.17
CA LEU A 193 2.95 1.76 22.59
C LEU A 193 3.45 0.64 21.69
N VAL A 194 4.39 0.93 20.80
CA VAL A 194 5.02 -0.09 19.94
C VAL A 194 5.75 -1.14 20.77
N GLN A 195 6.49 -0.73 21.80
CA GLN A 195 7.17 -1.65 22.72
C GLN A 195 6.18 -2.61 23.40
N GLN A 196 5.11 -2.08 23.98
CA GLN A 196 4.06 -2.90 24.61
C GLN A 196 3.41 -3.85 23.60
N LEU A 197 3.14 -3.39 22.37
CA LEU A 197 2.57 -4.24 21.32
C LEU A 197 3.52 -5.40 20.97
N PHE A 198 4.80 -5.11 20.76
CA PHE A 198 5.79 -6.13 20.38
C PHE A 198 6.04 -7.12 21.52
N ASN A 199 6.06 -6.65 22.76
CA ASN A 199 6.15 -7.50 23.95
C ASN A 199 4.94 -8.41 24.08
N THR A 200 3.73 -7.88 23.88
CA THR A 200 2.47 -8.64 23.93
C THR A 200 2.45 -9.77 22.90
N PHE A 201 2.98 -9.52 21.71
CA PHE A 201 3.10 -10.51 20.64
C PHE A 201 4.38 -11.34 20.68
N LYS A 202 5.26 -11.10 21.67
CA LYS A 202 6.57 -11.76 21.82
C LYS A 202 7.38 -11.73 20.52
N VAL A 203 7.34 -10.60 19.83
CA VAL A 203 8.05 -10.40 18.56
C VAL A 203 9.54 -10.54 18.82
N ASP A 204 10.21 -11.44 18.10
CA ASP A 204 11.68 -11.50 18.12
C ASP A 204 12.26 -10.21 17.54
N TRP A 205 12.50 -9.24 18.43
CA TRP A 205 13.01 -7.90 18.13
C TRP A 205 14.09 -7.57 19.17
N LYS A 206 15.36 -7.68 18.76
CA LYS A 206 16.52 -7.44 19.63
C LYS A 206 16.85 -5.95 19.79
N GLU A 207 16.34 -5.11 18.89
CA GLU A 207 16.56 -3.66 18.83
C GLU A 207 15.56 -2.90 19.72
N GLY A 208 15.17 -3.48 20.86
CA GLY A 208 14.04 -3.02 21.68
C GLY A 208 14.26 -1.69 22.39
N ASP A 209 15.47 -1.14 22.33
CA ASP A 209 15.80 0.16 22.90
C ASP A 209 14.97 1.28 22.26
N ARG A 210 14.63 2.28 23.08
CA ARG A 210 13.77 3.39 22.64
C ARG A 210 14.32 4.13 21.42
N GLU A 211 15.63 4.34 21.40
CA GLU A 211 16.31 5.02 20.28
C GLU A 211 16.32 4.16 19.01
N ASN A 212 16.49 2.85 19.17
CA ASN A 212 16.40 1.92 18.07
C ASN A 212 15.00 1.88 17.46
N ILE A 213 13.93 1.84 18.26
CA ILE A 213 12.55 1.88 17.76
C ILE A 213 12.24 3.18 17.02
N LYS A 214 12.77 4.31 17.52
CA LYS A 214 12.63 5.60 16.84
C LYS A 214 13.26 5.59 15.45
N LEU A 215 14.51 5.11 15.35
CA LEU A 215 15.31 5.18 14.13
C LEU A 215 15.03 4.05 13.14
N SER A 216 14.82 2.82 13.61
CA SER A 216 14.66 1.63 12.77
C SER A 216 13.19 1.36 12.41
N LEU A 217 12.22 1.93 13.12
CA LEU A 217 10.80 1.73 12.85
C LEU A 217 10.02 3.01 12.62
N LEU A 218 9.90 3.89 13.62
CA LEU A 218 8.97 5.04 13.54
C LEU A 218 9.30 5.96 12.36
N LYS A 219 10.56 6.43 12.28
CA LYS A 219 10.97 7.35 11.22
C LYS A 219 10.81 6.73 9.82
N PRO A 220 11.34 5.52 9.53
CA PRO A 220 11.11 4.87 8.24
C PRO A 220 9.63 4.66 7.93
N SER A 221 8.81 4.29 8.93
CA SER A 221 7.38 4.05 8.69
C SER A 221 6.63 5.29 8.27
N THR A 222 6.89 6.41 8.94
CA THR A 222 6.32 7.71 8.56
C THR A 222 6.80 8.13 7.17
N GLU A 223 8.10 7.98 6.86
CA GLU A 223 8.64 8.30 5.55
C GLU A 223 7.99 7.48 4.42
N TYR A 224 7.82 6.17 4.61
CA TYR A 224 7.13 5.33 3.63
C TYR A 224 5.68 5.75 3.44
N TYR A 225 4.97 6.01 4.54
CA TYR A 225 3.57 6.42 4.49
C TYR A 225 3.38 7.76 3.78
N GLU A 226 4.15 8.78 4.14
CA GLU A 226 4.03 10.11 3.55
C GLU A 226 4.40 10.09 2.06
N ARG A 227 5.47 9.37 1.69
CA ARG A 227 5.84 9.20 0.27
C ARG A 227 4.72 8.51 -0.51
N ALA A 228 4.13 7.45 0.04
CA ALA A 228 3.03 6.76 -0.61
C ALA A 228 1.78 7.63 -0.74
N LYS A 229 1.46 8.42 0.29
CA LYS A 229 0.32 9.33 0.29
C LYS A 229 0.50 10.48 -0.71
N ALA A 230 1.66 11.12 -0.74
CA ALA A 230 1.96 12.20 -1.67
C ALA A 230 1.85 11.73 -3.13
N ASP A 231 2.44 10.58 -3.47
CA ASP A 231 2.34 10.00 -4.81
C ASP A 231 0.88 9.69 -5.21
N ILE A 232 0.08 9.19 -4.27
CA ILE A 232 -1.35 8.91 -4.50
C ILE A 232 -2.13 10.20 -4.74
N GLN A 233 -1.84 11.27 -3.99
CA GLN A 233 -2.51 12.57 -4.15
C GLN A 233 -2.17 13.22 -5.50
N ASN A 234 -0.96 12.99 -6.02
CA ASN A 234 -0.53 13.53 -7.30
C ASN A 234 -1.24 12.91 -8.51
N LEU A 235 -1.90 11.75 -8.37
CA LEU A 235 -2.68 11.13 -9.47
C LEU A 235 -3.81 12.03 -9.99
N SER A 236 -4.42 12.80 -9.09
CA SER A 236 -5.49 13.75 -9.44
C SER A 236 -4.97 15.01 -10.12
N ASN A 237 -3.66 15.27 -10.05
CA ASN A 237 -3.02 16.45 -10.63
C ASN A 237 -2.51 16.20 -12.06
N TYR A 238 -2.74 15.02 -12.62
CA TYR A 238 -2.37 14.70 -13.99
C TYR A 238 -3.24 15.46 -15.00
N HIS A 239 -2.65 15.88 -16.11
CA HIS A 239 -3.36 16.54 -17.19
C HIS A 239 -3.98 15.51 -18.14
N TYR A 240 -5.25 15.18 -17.92
CA TYR A 240 -5.98 14.21 -18.73
C TYR A 240 -6.43 14.83 -20.07
N PRO A 241 -6.34 14.09 -21.19
CA PRO A 241 -6.89 14.52 -22.48
C PRO A 241 -8.39 14.82 -22.39
N GLU A 242 -8.84 15.90 -23.04
CA GLU A 242 -10.26 16.32 -23.09
C GLU A 242 -11.17 15.27 -23.76
N SER A 243 -10.59 14.40 -24.59
CA SER A 243 -11.25 13.25 -25.21
C SER A 243 -11.74 12.21 -24.19
N LEU A 244 -11.17 12.19 -22.98
CA LEU A 244 -11.60 11.32 -21.90
C LEU A 244 -12.66 12.04 -21.07
N GLY A 245 -13.87 11.48 -20.99
CA GLY A 245 -14.92 12.04 -20.13
C GLY A 245 -14.60 11.91 -18.63
N ASP A 246 -15.08 12.85 -17.82
CA ASP A 246 -14.81 12.94 -16.37
C ASP A 246 -15.08 11.63 -15.60
N ASN A 247 -16.14 10.90 -15.97
CA ASN A 247 -16.48 9.63 -15.35
C ASN A 247 -15.40 8.56 -15.58
N LEU A 248 -14.81 8.53 -16.78
CA LEU A 248 -13.74 7.60 -17.11
C LEU A 248 -12.45 7.98 -16.36
N ILE A 249 -12.12 9.28 -16.32
CA ILE A 249 -10.98 9.81 -15.58
C ILE A 249 -11.08 9.44 -14.10
N SER A 250 -12.24 9.71 -13.48
CA SER A 250 -12.49 9.38 -12.06
C SER A 250 -12.35 7.88 -11.79
N ASN A 251 -12.86 7.02 -12.67
CA ASN A 251 -12.68 5.58 -12.55
C ASN A 251 -11.20 5.18 -12.66
N MET A 252 -10.47 5.71 -13.65
CA MET A 252 -9.04 5.45 -13.82
C MET A 252 -8.23 5.86 -12.59
N ILE A 253 -8.49 7.04 -12.02
CA ILE A 253 -7.85 7.51 -10.78
C ILE A 253 -8.15 6.53 -9.64
N ASN A 254 -9.41 6.16 -9.44
CA ASN A 254 -9.80 5.23 -8.37
C ASN A 254 -9.10 3.87 -8.50
N GLN A 255 -9.02 3.32 -9.71
CA GLN A 255 -8.31 2.06 -9.96
C GLN A 255 -6.80 2.20 -9.74
N ALA A 256 -6.19 3.31 -10.16
CA ALA A 256 -4.77 3.58 -9.92
C ALA A 256 -4.47 3.67 -8.42
N ILE A 257 -5.33 4.34 -7.63
CA ILE A 257 -5.21 4.40 -6.17
C ILE A 257 -5.27 3.00 -5.55
N ILE A 258 -6.26 2.19 -5.94
CA ILE A 258 -6.41 0.81 -5.45
C ILE A 258 -5.18 -0.03 -5.80
N PHE A 259 -4.72 0.07 -7.05
CA PHE A 259 -3.55 -0.64 -7.54
C PHE A 259 -2.30 -0.26 -6.73
N LYS A 260 -1.99 1.03 -6.60
CA LYS A 260 -0.85 1.53 -5.81
C LYS A 260 -0.89 1.05 -4.37
N LYS A 261 -2.05 1.13 -3.69
CA LYS A 261 -2.23 0.61 -2.33
C LYS A 261 -1.91 -0.88 -2.23
N ARG A 262 -2.35 -1.70 -3.20
CA ARG A 262 -2.08 -3.14 -3.23
C ARG A 262 -0.60 -3.45 -3.42
N ILE A 263 0.02 -2.83 -4.41
CA ILE A 263 1.40 -3.14 -4.76
C ILE A 263 2.39 -2.61 -3.71
N ARG A 264 2.11 -1.49 -3.04
CA ARG A 264 2.97 -0.86 -2.02
C ARG A 264 2.74 -1.38 -0.60
N ARG A 265 1.94 -2.44 -0.44
CA ARG A 265 1.67 -3.11 0.84
C ARG A 265 2.90 -3.83 1.44
N PHE A 266 3.96 -4.08 0.66
CA PHE A 266 5.16 -4.86 1.03
C PHE A 266 6.47 -4.24 0.51
#